data_AF-A0A2N2ZUT5-F1
#
_entry.id   AF-A0A2N2ZUT5-F1
#
_cell.length_a   1.000
_cell.length_b   1.000
_cell.length_c   1.000
_cell.angle_alpha   90.00
_cell.angle_beta   90.00
_cell.angle_gamma   90.00
#
_symmetry.space_group_name_H-M   'P 1'
#
loop_
_entity.id
_entity.type
_entity.pdbx_description
1 polymer ?
#
loop_
_entity_poly.entity_id
_entity_poly.type
_entity_poly.pdbx_seq_one_letter_code
_entity_poly.pdbx_strand_id
1 'polypeptide(L)'
;FAKGVDFSVSYVWGYDGLPLSTKNTFIPVDATGGISINSQLSFARTHIIGADLATSIAGIGFWVEAASFIPEKDVIMTNDLSAFYPMSPVPVTQDSLILDKTKPYIKFVVGGDYNFSDGSYLNLQYMHGFVHERGAENLNDYFFLRYEKKFFNEKLKVAPIGGGFIVTNWNNIKDNYALVYMPEVSFKATDNAEITLSTVFFDGKGDNLFANLKDYNMLMFKMKYSF
;
A
#
# COMPACT_ATOMS: atom_id res chain seq x y z
N PHE A 1 5.00 -12.66 -28.89
CA PHE A 1 4.97 -13.82 -27.99
C PHE A 1 6.27 -14.60 -28.11
N ALA A 2 7.22 -14.37 -27.21
CA ALA A 2 8.43 -15.18 -27.10
C ALA A 2 8.22 -16.19 -25.95
N LYS A 3 8.17 -17.49 -26.26
CA LYS A 3 8.28 -18.61 -25.30
C LYS A 3 7.49 -18.46 -23.97
N GLY A 4 6.17 -18.22 -24.03
CA GLY A 4 5.33 -18.21 -22.82
C GLY A 4 5.60 -17.05 -21.86
N VAL A 5 6.11 -15.94 -22.40
CA VAL A 5 6.23 -14.66 -21.70
C VAL A 5 5.18 -13.72 -22.28
N ASP A 6 4.27 -13.28 -21.42
CA ASP A 6 3.31 -12.22 -21.69
C ASP A 6 3.89 -10.93 -21.10
N PHE A 7 3.88 -9.85 -21.88
CA PHE A 7 4.38 -8.56 -21.42
C PHE A 7 3.53 -7.44 -21.99
N SER A 8 3.48 -6.34 -21.26
CA SER A 8 2.76 -5.14 -21.66
C SER A 8 3.55 -3.90 -21.26
N VAL A 9 3.29 -2.80 -21.97
CA VAL A 9 3.82 -1.47 -21.66
C VAL A 9 2.65 -0.51 -21.75
N SER A 10 2.56 0.41 -20.80
CA SER A 10 1.49 1.39 -20.71
C SER A 10 2.02 2.79 -20.45
N TYR A 11 1.24 3.78 -20.87
CA TYR A 11 1.46 5.18 -20.54
C TYR A 11 0.14 5.83 -20.16
N VAL A 12 0.15 6.56 -19.06
CA VAL A 12 -0.99 7.34 -18.58
C VAL A 12 -0.50 8.74 -18.26
N TRP A 13 -1.21 9.74 -18.79
CA TRP A 13 -1.14 11.10 -18.28
C TRP A 13 -2.46 11.42 -17.59
N GLY A 14 -2.43 11.44 -16.26
CA GLY A 14 -3.64 11.42 -15.47
C GLY A 14 -3.46 12.02 -14.09
N TYR A 15 -4.57 12.16 -13.39
CA TYR A 15 -4.55 12.51 -11.98
C TYR A 15 -4.33 11.26 -11.14
N ASP A 16 -3.48 11.39 -10.12
CA ASP A 16 -3.34 10.38 -9.08
C ASP A 16 -4.72 10.10 -8.44
N GLY A 17 -5.03 8.84 -8.15
CA GLY A 17 -6.33 8.43 -7.60
C GLY A 17 -6.54 8.77 -6.12
N LEU A 18 -5.47 9.15 -5.42
CA LEU A 18 -5.53 9.51 -4.00
C LEU A 18 -5.06 10.97 -3.82
N PRO A 19 -5.82 11.82 -3.12
CA PRO A 19 -5.46 13.23 -3.04
C PRO A 19 -4.35 13.49 -2.01
N LEU A 20 -3.67 14.64 -2.14
CA LEU A 20 -2.63 15.12 -1.23
C LEU A 20 -3.11 16.39 -0.53
N SER A 21 -2.72 16.59 0.73
CA SER A 21 -2.97 17.86 1.40
C SER A 21 -2.08 18.94 0.81
N THR A 22 -2.70 19.98 0.24
CA THR A 22 -2.01 21.10 -0.41
C THR A 22 -2.16 22.40 0.36
N LYS A 23 -3.19 22.52 1.20
CA LYS A 23 -3.32 23.63 2.14
C LYS A 23 -3.95 23.18 3.44
N ASN A 24 -3.32 23.48 4.57
CA ASN A 24 -3.92 23.32 5.89
C ASN A 24 -4.09 24.70 6.52
N THR A 25 -5.28 25.03 7.01
CA THR A 25 -5.53 26.26 7.76
C THR A 25 -5.74 25.92 9.22
N PHE A 26 -4.86 26.40 10.08
CA PHE A 26 -4.92 26.13 11.51
C PHE A 26 -5.60 27.29 12.22
N ILE A 27 -6.62 26.98 13.01
CA ILE A 27 -7.46 27.97 13.70
C ILE A 27 -7.50 27.62 15.18
N PRO A 28 -7.05 28.49 16.10
CA PRO A 28 -7.24 28.27 17.52
C PRO A 28 -8.73 28.30 17.86
N VAL A 29 -9.23 27.28 18.56
CA VAL A 29 -10.66 27.20 18.95
C VAL A 29 -10.93 27.76 20.33
N ASP A 30 -9.92 27.75 21.21
CA ASP A 30 -10.03 28.26 22.56
C ASP A 30 -8.64 28.67 23.11
N ALA A 31 -8.66 29.34 24.26
CA ALA A 31 -7.44 29.76 24.96
C ALA A 31 -6.74 28.62 25.71
N THR A 32 -7.29 27.40 25.72
CA THR A 32 -6.72 26.22 26.40
C THR A 32 -5.84 25.38 25.48
N GLY A 33 -5.66 25.80 24.23
CA GLY A 33 -4.76 25.18 23.27
C GLY A 33 -5.45 24.25 22.27
N GLY A 34 -6.78 24.23 22.21
CA GLY A 34 -7.50 23.54 21.15
C GLY A 34 -7.20 24.16 19.78
N ILE A 35 -6.95 23.32 18.78
CA ILE A 35 -6.69 23.74 17.40
C ILE A 35 -7.61 22.97 16.45
N SER A 36 -8.33 23.70 15.59
CA SER A 36 -9.04 23.15 14.44
C SER A 36 -8.17 23.25 13.19
N ILE A 37 -8.09 22.18 12.42
CA ILE A 37 -7.31 22.13 11.18
C ILE A 37 -8.26 21.87 10.01
N ASN A 38 -8.35 22.83 9.11
CA ASN A 38 -9.10 22.69 7.86
C ASN A 38 -8.12 22.33 6.73
N SER A 39 -8.13 21.07 6.31
CA SER A 39 -7.28 20.56 5.23
C SER A 39 -7.98 20.59 3.88
N GLN A 40 -7.34 21.21 2.91
CA GLN A 40 -7.71 21.16 1.50
C GLN A 40 -6.85 20.11 0.81
N LEU A 41 -7.55 19.17 0.17
CA LEU A 41 -6.93 18.07 -0.55
C LEU A 41 -7.00 18.35 -2.06
N SER A 42 -5.94 18.02 -2.79
CA SER A 42 -5.88 18.18 -4.25
C SER A 42 -5.27 16.96 -4.91
N PHE A 43 -5.72 16.66 -6.14
CA PHE A 43 -5.16 15.58 -6.94
C PHE A 43 -3.99 16.09 -7.78
N ALA A 44 -2.85 15.42 -7.67
CA ALA A 44 -1.66 15.75 -8.46
C ALA A 44 -1.76 15.08 -9.84
N ARG A 45 -1.43 15.82 -10.89
CA ARG A 45 -1.31 15.26 -12.24
C ARG A 45 0.09 14.71 -12.45
N THR A 46 0.19 13.52 -13.02
CA THR A 46 1.44 12.78 -13.19
C THR A 46 1.47 12.06 -14.54
N HIS A 47 2.67 11.90 -15.08
CA HIS A 47 2.94 10.92 -16.12
C HIS A 47 3.29 9.60 -15.45
N ILE A 48 2.71 8.50 -15.94
CA ILE A 48 2.95 7.15 -15.46
C ILE A 48 3.36 6.32 -16.65
N ILE A 49 4.55 5.73 -16.60
CA ILE A 49 5.07 4.82 -17.61
C ILE A 49 5.20 3.46 -16.94
N GLY A 50 4.36 2.51 -17.33
CA GLY A 50 4.29 1.17 -16.75
C GLY A 50 4.80 0.10 -17.70
N ALA A 51 5.33 -0.98 -17.14
CA ALA A 51 5.61 -2.21 -17.85
C ALA A 51 5.35 -3.40 -16.93
N ASP A 52 4.84 -4.48 -17.51
CA ASP A 52 4.61 -5.74 -16.83
C ASP A 52 5.10 -6.93 -17.65
N LEU A 53 5.42 -8.00 -16.95
CA LEU A 53 5.84 -9.27 -17.49
C LEU A 53 5.27 -10.39 -16.61
N ALA A 54 4.69 -11.41 -17.24
CA ALA A 54 4.28 -12.64 -16.60
C ALA A 54 4.79 -13.86 -17.39
N THR A 55 5.22 -14.91 -16.69
CA THR A 55 5.64 -16.16 -17.31
C THR A 55 5.47 -17.35 -16.37
N SER A 56 5.61 -18.56 -16.91
CA SER A 56 5.65 -19.78 -16.13
C SER A 56 6.90 -20.60 -16.49
N ILE A 57 7.70 -20.93 -15.49
CA ILE A 57 8.94 -21.71 -15.64
C ILE A 57 8.83 -22.93 -14.73
N ALA A 58 8.87 -24.13 -15.33
CA ALA A 58 8.80 -25.41 -14.61
C ALA A 58 7.58 -25.54 -13.65
N GLY A 59 6.44 -24.90 -14.00
CA GLY A 59 5.21 -24.92 -13.20
C GLY A 59 5.15 -23.85 -12.10
N ILE A 60 6.18 -23.02 -11.96
CA ILE A 60 6.19 -21.85 -11.09
C ILE A 60 5.74 -20.64 -11.91
N GLY A 61 4.72 -19.92 -11.43
CA GLY A 61 4.31 -18.63 -11.98
C GLY A 61 5.26 -17.53 -11.51
N PHE A 62 5.62 -16.62 -12.40
CA PHE A 62 6.42 -15.43 -12.10
C PHE A 62 5.78 -14.21 -12.72
N TRP A 63 5.80 -13.09 -12.00
CA TRP A 63 5.40 -11.80 -12.53
C TRP A 63 6.30 -10.68 -12.02
N VAL A 64 6.40 -9.64 -12.84
CA VAL A 64 7.07 -8.38 -12.55
C VAL A 64 6.20 -7.26 -13.10
N GLU A 65 5.89 -6.26 -12.29
CA GLU A 65 5.26 -5.02 -12.76
C GLU A 65 6.06 -3.85 -12.20
N ALA A 66 6.33 -2.85 -13.02
CA ALA A 66 7.04 -1.65 -12.62
C ALA A 66 6.41 -0.42 -13.29
N ALA A 67 6.36 0.69 -12.55
CA ALA A 67 5.88 1.96 -13.07
C ALA A 67 6.72 3.13 -12.57
N SER A 68 7.13 4.01 -13.49
CA SER A 68 7.75 5.29 -13.19
C SER A 68 6.69 6.37 -13.10
N PHE A 69 6.72 7.16 -12.03
CA PHE A 69 5.82 8.26 -11.75
C PHE A 69 6.58 9.57 -11.82
N ILE A 70 6.17 10.45 -12.74
CA ILE A 70 6.81 11.75 -13.00
C ILE A 70 5.76 12.84 -12.75
N PRO A 71 5.83 13.55 -11.61
CA PRO A 71 4.91 14.65 -11.34
C PRO A 71 5.00 15.73 -12.41
N GLU A 72 3.86 16.24 -12.89
CA GLU A 72 3.85 17.31 -13.91
C GLU A 72 4.38 18.64 -13.35
N LYS A 73 4.18 18.87 -12.06
CA LYS A 73 4.62 20.07 -11.34
C LYS A 73 4.93 19.73 -9.89
N ASP A 74 5.63 20.65 -9.25
CA ASP A 74 5.88 20.59 -7.82
C ASP A 74 4.55 20.66 -7.07
N VAL A 75 4.38 19.77 -6.09
CA VAL A 75 3.23 19.77 -5.19
C VAL A 75 3.70 20.30 -3.85
N ILE A 76 3.17 21.45 -3.47
CA ILE A 76 3.50 22.15 -2.24
C ILE A 76 2.32 22.03 -1.28
N MET A 77 2.59 21.70 -0.03
CA MET A 77 1.66 21.84 1.08
C MET A 77 1.94 23.15 1.81
N THR A 78 0.94 24.01 1.88
CA THR A 78 1.01 25.27 2.62
C THR A 78 0.25 25.15 3.94
N ASN A 79 0.96 25.26 5.05
CA ASN A 79 0.37 25.42 6.38
C ASN A 79 0.16 26.91 6.67
N ASP A 80 -1.09 27.33 6.76
CA ASP A 80 -1.50 28.70 7.07
C ASP A 80 -1.76 28.82 8.58
N LEU A 81 -0.87 29.55 9.24
CA LEU A 81 -0.87 29.80 10.68
C LEU A 81 -1.33 31.24 11.00
N SER A 82 -1.85 31.97 10.02
CA SER A 82 -2.16 33.40 10.16
C SER A 82 -3.12 33.68 11.32
N ALA A 83 -4.02 32.75 11.66
CA ALA A 83 -4.96 32.88 12.77
C ALA A 83 -4.26 32.95 14.15
N PHE A 84 -3.04 32.45 14.30
CA PHE A 84 -2.24 32.57 15.53
C PHE A 84 -1.52 33.92 15.64
N TYR A 85 -1.43 34.67 14.54
CA TYR A 85 -0.70 35.92 14.46
C TYR A 85 -1.61 37.03 13.89
N PRO A 86 -2.72 37.38 14.56
CA PRO A 86 -3.72 38.32 14.03
C PRO A 86 -3.18 39.74 13.82
N MET A 87 -2.07 40.09 14.48
CA MET A 87 -1.40 41.38 14.34
C MET A 87 -0.39 41.41 13.18
N SER A 88 -0.15 40.28 12.50
CA SER A 88 0.75 40.22 11.35
C SER A 88 0.12 40.95 10.15
N PRO A 89 0.84 41.89 9.50
CA PRO A 89 0.34 42.58 8.32
C PRO A 89 0.35 41.70 7.06
N VAL A 90 0.95 40.51 7.13
CA VAL A 90 1.06 39.55 6.03
C VAL A 90 0.65 38.14 6.50
N PRO A 91 0.18 37.27 5.59
CA PRO A 91 -0.09 35.87 5.93
C PRO A 91 1.14 35.17 6.52
N VAL A 92 0.94 34.40 7.59
CA VAL A 92 1.98 33.58 8.20
C VAL A 92 1.81 32.16 7.70
N THR A 93 2.57 31.81 6.66
CA THR A 93 2.49 30.50 6.01
C THR A 93 3.82 29.76 6.08
N GLN A 94 3.76 28.44 6.16
CA GLN A 94 4.90 27.54 6.06
C GLN A 94 4.66 26.54 4.92
N ASP A 95 5.52 26.58 3.92
CA ASP A 95 5.45 25.67 2.78
C ASP A 95 6.34 24.45 2.98
N SER A 96 5.89 23.31 2.48
CA SER A 96 6.65 22.06 2.41
C SER A 96 6.48 21.42 1.03
N LEU A 97 7.60 21.03 0.42
CA LEU A 97 7.58 20.31 -0.86
C LEU A 97 7.16 18.86 -0.61
N ILE A 98 6.03 18.45 -1.16
CA ILE A 98 5.48 17.09 -1.01
C ILE A 98 5.90 16.21 -2.19
N LEU A 99 5.83 16.75 -3.41
CA LEU A 99 6.34 16.07 -4.61
C LEU A 99 7.18 17.03 -5.42
N ASP A 100 8.38 16.58 -5.76
CA ASP A 100 9.34 17.27 -6.59
C ASP A 100 9.22 16.77 -8.03
N LYS A 101 8.87 17.65 -8.97
CA LYS A 101 8.74 17.29 -10.39
C LYS A 101 10.05 16.81 -11.02
N THR A 102 11.18 17.17 -10.42
CA THR A 102 12.51 16.82 -10.91
C THR A 102 13.00 15.47 -10.37
N LYS A 103 12.27 14.88 -9.41
CA LYS A 103 12.58 13.57 -8.82
C LYS A 103 11.47 12.55 -9.12
N PRO A 104 11.46 11.95 -10.33
CA PRO A 104 10.64 10.78 -10.60
C PRO A 104 10.90 9.67 -9.58
N TYR A 105 9.87 8.87 -9.30
CA TYR A 105 9.99 7.71 -8.42
C TYR A 105 9.42 6.47 -9.10
N ILE A 106 9.98 5.32 -8.78
CA ILE A 106 9.61 4.04 -9.38
C ILE A 106 8.95 3.19 -8.31
N LYS A 107 7.79 2.63 -8.63
CA LYS A 107 7.20 1.55 -7.85
C LYS A 107 7.28 0.27 -8.65
N PHE A 108 7.47 -0.85 -7.98
CA PHE A 108 7.46 -2.13 -8.65
C PHE A 108 7.04 -3.26 -7.72
N VAL A 109 6.61 -4.35 -8.31
CA VAL A 109 6.30 -5.60 -7.65
C VAL A 109 6.93 -6.74 -8.44
N VAL A 110 7.52 -7.68 -7.73
CA VAL A 110 8.05 -8.94 -8.27
C VAL A 110 7.49 -10.05 -7.41
N GLY A 111 6.96 -11.09 -8.02
CA GLY A 111 6.48 -12.22 -7.26
C GLY A 111 6.49 -13.52 -8.04
N GLY A 112 6.19 -14.56 -7.29
CA GLY A 112 6.00 -15.88 -7.85
C GLY A 112 5.05 -16.72 -7.01
N ASP A 113 4.50 -17.74 -7.64
CA ASP A 113 3.61 -18.68 -7.00
C ASP A 113 3.78 -20.11 -7.51
N TYR A 114 3.36 -21.06 -6.67
CA TYR A 114 3.42 -22.46 -7.00
C TYR A 114 2.23 -23.23 -6.41
N ASN A 115 1.62 -24.07 -7.24
CA ASN A 115 0.58 -25.01 -6.84
C ASN A 115 1.21 -26.40 -6.69
N PHE A 116 1.17 -26.93 -5.47
CA PHE A 116 1.65 -28.28 -5.17
C PHE A 116 0.59 -29.32 -5.53
N SER A 117 1.03 -30.51 -5.93
CA SER A 117 0.15 -31.63 -6.28
C SER A 117 -0.76 -32.10 -5.13
N ASP A 118 -0.36 -31.82 -3.90
CA ASP A 118 -1.12 -32.16 -2.70
C ASP A 118 -2.25 -31.16 -2.38
N GLY A 119 -2.46 -30.15 -3.24
CA GLY A 119 -3.47 -29.10 -3.05
C GLY A 119 -3.01 -27.92 -2.20
N SER A 120 -1.72 -27.85 -1.87
CA SER A 120 -1.12 -26.65 -1.27
C SER A 120 -0.82 -25.59 -2.33
N TYR A 121 -0.78 -24.33 -1.91
CA TYR A 121 -0.43 -23.18 -2.74
C TYR A 121 0.50 -22.25 -1.95
N LEU A 122 1.57 -21.78 -2.60
CA LEU A 122 2.50 -20.81 -2.02
C LEU A 122 2.60 -19.60 -2.94
N ASN A 123 2.52 -18.41 -2.37
CA ASN A 123 2.71 -17.14 -3.03
C ASN A 123 3.73 -16.31 -2.26
N LEU A 124 4.72 -15.77 -2.96
CA LEU A 124 5.69 -14.82 -2.43
C LEU A 124 5.71 -13.59 -3.33
N GLN A 125 5.68 -12.41 -2.73
CA GLN A 125 5.72 -11.16 -3.47
C GLN A 125 6.58 -10.14 -2.72
N TYR A 126 7.46 -9.47 -3.46
CA TYR A 126 8.21 -8.31 -3.02
C TYR A 126 7.71 -7.08 -3.77
N MET A 127 7.47 -5.99 -3.06
CA MET A 127 6.97 -4.75 -3.62
C MET A 127 7.72 -3.57 -3.02
N HIS A 128 8.10 -2.62 -3.88
CA HIS A 128 8.70 -1.35 -3.51
C HIS A 128 7.71 -0.24 -3.80
N GLY A 129 7.23 0.43 -2.75
CA GLY A 129 6.23 1.49 -2.80
C GLY A 129 4.79 0.96 -2.83
N PHE A 130 4.02 1.18 -1.76
CA PHE A 130 2.58 0.86 -1.73
C PHE A 130 1.73 1.94 -2.41
N VAL A 131 0.43 1.67 -2.61
CA VAL A 131 -0.43 2.50 -3.47
C VAL A 131 -0.50 3.97 -3.02
N HIS A 132 -0.45 4.23 -1.71
CA HIS A 132 -0.58 5.56 -1.11
C HIS A 132 0.75 6.33 -1.01
N GLU A 133 1.88 5.65 -1.18
CA GLU A 133 3.23 6.20 -0.98
C GLU A 133 3.71 6.98 -2.20
N ARG A 134 4.46 8.06 -2.01
CA ARG A 134 4.89 8.91 -3.13
C ARG A 134 6.18 9.66 -2.84
N GLY A 135 6.93 9.93 -3.91
CA GLY A 135 8.25 10.53 -3.82
C GLY A 135 9.31 9.48 -3.53
N ALA A 136 10.48 9.62 -4.16
CA ALA A 136 11.53 8.60 -4.15
C ALA A 136 12.08 8.28 -2.74
N GLU A 137 11.91 9.20 -1.79
CA GLU A 137 12.42 9.10 -0.42
C GLU A 137 11.39 8.55 0.57
N ASN A 138 10.14 8.32 0.14
CA ASN A 138 9.03 7.87 1.01
C ASN A 138 8.41 6.53 0.55
N LEU A 139 9.16 5.70 -0.16
CA LEU A 139 8.71 4.38 -0.59
C LEU A 139 9.23 3.32 0.38
N ASN A 140 8.33 2.50 0.90
CA ASN A 140 8.67 1.37 1.75
C ASN A 140 8.82 0.09 0.93
N ASP A 141 9.49 -0.89 1.53
CA ASP A 141 9.68 -2.22 0.96
C ASP A 141 8.82 -3.25 1.67
N TYR A 142 8.11 -4.08 0.91
CA TYR A 142 7.10 -5.00 1.40
C TYR A 142 7.37 -6.41 0.89
N PHE A 143 7.37 -7.37 1.81
CA PHE A 143 7.50 -8.79 1.52
C PHE A 143 6.21 -9.49 1.98
N PHE A 144 5.40 -9.97 1.04
CA PHE A 144 4.19 -10.72 1.33
C PHE A 144 4.40 -12.20 1.09
N LEU A 145 3.89 -13.01 2.02
CA LEU A 145 3.93 -14.47 1.95
C LEU A 145 2.55 -15.01 2.26
N ARG A 146 2.07 -15.94 1.44
CA ARG A 146 0.85 -16.70 1.71
C ARG A 146 1.05 -18.17 1.37
N TYR A 147 0.77 -19.03 2.34
CA TYR A 147 0.66 -20.47 2.15
C TYR A 147 -0.78 -20.88 2.45
N GLU A 148 -1.42 -21.53 1.49
CA GLU A 148 -2.78 -22.05 1.57
C GLU A 148 -2.77 -23.57 1.37
N LYS A 149 -3.62 -24.27 2.12
CA LYS A 149 -3.88 -25.69 1.95
C LYS A 149 -5.37 -25.92 1.71
N LYS A 150 -5.70 -26.63 0.64
CA LYS A 150 -7.07 -27.01 0.30
C LYS A 150 -7.37 -28.44 0.76
N PHE A 151 -8.55 -28.66 1.30
CA PHE A 151 -9.05 -29.95 1.78
C PHE A 151 -10.45 -30.23 1.22
N PHE A 152 -10.84 -31.50 1.21
CA PHE A 152 -12.20 -31.96 0.87
C PHE A 152 -12.71 -31.42 -0.47
N ASN A 153 -11.91 -31.56 -1.54
CA ASN A 153 -12.20 -31.01 -2.86
C ASN A 153 -12.45 -29.50 -2.83
N GLU A 154 -11.56 -28.78 -2.15
CA GLU A 154 -11.62 -27.32 -1.94
C GLU A 154 -12.82 -26.79 -1.13
N LYS A 155 -13.59 -27.67 -0.45
CA LYS A 155 -14.65 -27.21 0.46
C LYS A 155 -14.09 -26.48 1.67
N LEU A 156 -12.91 -26.85 2.13
CA LEU A 156 -12.19 -26.17 3.22
C LEU A 156 -10.84 -25.69 2.71
N LYS A 157 -10.51 -24.45 3.00
CA LYS A 157 -9.20 -23.85 2.76
C LYS A 157 -8.67 -23.30 4.06
N VAL A 158 -7.41 -23.58 4.35
CA VAL A 158 -6.72 -23.05 5.53
C VAL A 158 -5.45 -22.38 5.05
N ALA A 159 -5.29 -21.10 5.37
CA ALA A 159 -4.06 -20.36 5.15
C ALA A 159 -3.45 -20.04 6.51
N PRO A 160 -2.62 -20.95 7.08
CA PRO A 160 -2.02 -20.73 8.39
C PRO A 160 -0.91 -19.67 8.32
N ILE A 161 -0.33 -19.45 7.15
CA ILE A 161 0.67 -18.40 6.93
C ILE A 161 0.08 -17.46 5.89
N GLY A 162 -0.18 -16.24 6.31
CA GLY A 162 -0.55 -15.13 5.46
C GLY A 162 -0.04 -13.87 6.13
N GLY A 163 0.43 -12.90 5.36
CA GLY A 163 0.92 -11.66 5.94
C GLY A 163 2.09 -11.06 5.19
N GLY A 164 2.76 -10.12 5.85
CA GLY A 164 3.94 -9.50 5.28
C GLY A 164 4.89 -8.87 6.29
N PHE A 165 6.10 -8.65 5.82
CA PHE A 165 7.15 -7.91 6.50
C PHE A 165 7.44 -6.63 5.73
N ILE A 166 7.47 -5.52 6.43
CA ILE A 166 7.63 -4.19 5.85
C ILE A 166 8.91 -3.58 6.40
N VAL A 167 9.74 -3.03 5.52
CA VAL A 167 10.99 -2.33 5.86
C VAL A 167 10.88 -0.90 5.37
N THR A 168 11.05 0.05 6.28
CA THR A 168 11.03 1.49 5.95
C THR A 168 12.43 2.06 5.79
N ASN A 169 13.41 1.49 6.51
CA ASN A 169 14.79 1.94 6.41
C ASN A 169 15.75 0.76 6.55
N TRP A 170 16.36 0.35 5.43
CA TRP A 170 17.35 -0.73 5.40
C TRP A 170 18.59 -0.48 6.27
N ASN A 171 18.96 0.78 6.51
CA ASN A 171 20.10 1.12 7.36
C ASN A 171 19.78 1.00 8.85
N ASN A 172 18.50 1.00 9.24
CA ASN A 172 18.07 0.82 10.62
C ASN A 172 16.76 0.02 10.74
N ILE A 173 16.78 -1.23 10.28
CA ILE A 173 15.60 -2.11 10.26
C ILE A 173 15.03 -2.30 11.67
N LYS A 174 15.87 -2.40 12.71
CA LYS A 174 15.45 -2.73 14.09
C LYS A 174 14.43 -1.75 14.68
N ASP A 175 14.44 -0.51 14.21
CA ASP A 175 13.52 0.54 14.63
C ASP A 175 12.53 0.97 13.53
N ASN A 176 12.61 0.36 12.34
CA ASN A 176 11.87 0.78 11.15
C ASN A 176 11.34 -0.44 10.37
N TYR A 177 10.45 -1.19 11.00
CA TYR A 177 9.83 -2.38 10.42
C TYR A 177 8.37 -2.54 10.86
N ALA A 178 7.60 -3.29 10.08
CA ALA A 178 6.32 -3.82 10.54
C ALA A 178 6.12 -5.27 10.12
N LEU A 179 5.33 -5.98 10.90
CA LEU A 179 4.89 -7.35 10.67
C LEU A 179 3.37 -7.36 10.65
N VAL A 180 2.83 -7.98 9.62
CA VAL A 180 1.40 -8.29 9.50
C VAL A 180 1.30 -9.80 9.45
N TYR A 181 0.51 -10.39 10.35
CA TYR A 181 0.21 -11.81 10.32
C TYR A 181 -1.30 -12.03 10.24
N MET A 182 -1.72 -12.73 9.20
CA MET A 182 -3.11 -12.90 8.80
C MET A 182 -3.44 -14.37 8.50
N PRO A 183 -3.62 -15.22 9.52
CA PRO A 183 -4.14 -16.55 9.32
C PRO A 183 -5.62 -16.50 8.94
N GLU A 184 -6.04 -17.43 8.08
CA GLU A 184 -7.38 -17.46 7.51
C GLU A 184 -7.90 -18.89 7.35
N VAL A 185 -9.19 -19.08 7.58
CA VAL A 185 -9.93 -20.30 7.24
C VAL A 185 -11.13 -19.92 6.39
N SER A 186 -11.33 -20.62 5.27
CA SER A 186 -12.47 -20.44 4.38
C SER A 186 -13.21 -21.75 4.13
N PHE A 187 -14.53 -21.70 4.16
CA PHE A 187 -15.42 -22.84 3.96
C PHE A 187 -16.46 -22.54 2.87
N LYS A 188 -16.48 -23.36 1.82
CA LYS A 188 -17.53 -23.34 0.81
C LYS A 188 -18.74 -24.13 1.32
N ALA A 189 -19.74 -23.41 1.82
CA ALA A 189 -20.99 -24.00 2.31
C ALA A 189 -21.81 -24.61 1.17
N THR A 190 -21.79 -23.95 0.00
CA THR A 190 -22.31 -24.45 -1.27
C THR A 190 -21.35 -24.02 -2.39
N ASP A 191 -21.60 -24.45 -3.63
CA ASP A 191 -20.81 -23.99 -4.79
C ASP A 191 -20.92 -22.47 -5.00
N ASN A 192 -21.99 -21.87 -4.49
CA ASN A 192 -22.30 -20.44 -4.64
C ASN A 192 -22.00 -19.63 -3.38
N ALA A 193 -21.73 -20.26 -2.23
CA ALA A 193 -21.58 -19.58 -0.94
C ALA A 193 -20.28 -19.97 -0.24
N GLU A 194 -19.46 -18.97 0.08
CA GLU A 194 -18.19 -19.13 0.81
C GLU A 194 -18.18 -18.25 2.05
N ILE A 195 -17.79 -18.82 3.18
CA ILE A 195 -17.64 -18.14 4.47
C ILE A 195 -16.17 -18.16 4.85
N THR A 196 -15.62 -17.01 5.19
CA THR A 196 -14.22 -16.84 5.59
C THR A 196 -14.15 -16.20 6.96
N LEU A 197 -13.28 -16.75 7.81
CA LEU A 197 -12.89 -16.18 9.09
C LEU A 197 -11.38 -15.97 9.09
N SER A 198 -10.93 -14.77 9.42
CA SER A 198 -9.51 -14.46 9.54
C SER A 198 -9.25 -13.50 10.69
N THR A 199 -8.02 -13.52 11.18
CA THR A 199 -7.52 -12.53 12.14
C THR A 199 -6.39 -11.76 11.50
N VAL A 200 -6.17 -10.52 11.92
CA VAL A 200 -4.99 -9.75 11.53
C VAL A 200 -4.28 -9.30 12.79
N PHE A 201 -3.01 -9.65 12.90
CA PHE A 201 -2.12 -9.21 13.94
C PHE A 201 -1.10 -8.23 13.35
N PHE A 202 -0.91 -7.10 14.01
CA PHE A 202 0.05 -6.08 13.62
C PHE A 202 1.10 -5.95 14.72
N ASP A 203 2.37 -5.85 14.34
CA ASP A 203 3.46 -5.49 15.23
C ASP A 203 4.49 -4.68 14.45
N GLY A 204 5.33 -3.90 15.13
CA GLY A 204 6.34 -3.09 14.45
C GLY A 204 6.75 -1.82 15.18
N LYS A 205 7.69 -1.11 14.54
CA LYS A 205 8.27 0.16 14.99
C LYS A 205 8.54 1.07 13.79
N GLY A 206 8.61 2.37 14.09
CA GLY A 206 8.86 3.41 13.10
C GLY A 206 7.56 3.97 12.54
N ASP A 207 7.71 4.83 11.54
CA ASP A 207 6.60 5.56 10.93
C ASP A 207 6.22 4.94 9.59
N ASN A 208 5.42 3.88 9.65
CA ASN A 208 4.78 3.28 8.48
C ASN A 208 3.35 2.87 8.81
N LEU A 209 2.53 2.71 7.77
CA LEU A 209 1.10 2.42 7.91
C LEU A 209 0.82 1.24 8.85
N PHE A 210 1.58 0.15 8.73
CA PHE A 210 1.31 -1.08 9.48
C PHE A 210 1.84 -1.04 10.92
N ALA A 211 2.98 -0.40 11.17
CA ALA A 211 3.48 -0.15 12.53
C ALA A 211 2.50 0.73 13.34
N ASN A 212 1.86 1.69 12.68
CA ASN A 212 0.83 2.55 13.27
C ASN A 212 -0.48 1.78 13.60
N LEU A 213 -0.62 0.53 13.15
CA LEU A 213 -1.76 -0.34 13.43
C LEU A 213 -1.49 -1.42 14.49
N LYS A 214 -0.31 -1.43 15.13
CA LYS A 214 0.10 -2.48 16.10
C LYS A 214 -0.91 -2.75 17.24
N ASP A 215 -1.67 -1.74 17.64
CA ASP A 215 -2.66 -1.85 18.73
C ASP A 215 -4.09 -2.13 18.21
N TYR A 216 -4.24 -2.36 16.91
CA TYR A 216 -5.51 -2.54 16.21
C TYR A 216 -5.64 -3.94 15.60
N ASN A 217 -5.33 -4.99 16.38
CA ASN A 217 -5.56 -6.37 15.94
C ASN A 217 -7.04 -6.59 15.58
N MET A 218 -7.29 -7.33 14.51
CA MET A 218 -8.63 -7.45 13.91
C MET A 218 -9.09 -8.90 13.86
N LEU A 219 -10.40 -9.11 14.03
CA LEU A 219 -11.10 -10.32 13.63
C LEU A 219 -12.03 -9.96 12.47
N MET A 220 -11.96 -10.71 11.38
CA MET A 220 -12.72 -10.46 10.16
C MET A 220 -13.59 -11.66 9.82
N PHE A 221 -14.86 -11.39 9.56
CA PHE A 221 -15.82 -12.34 9.01
C PHE A 221 -16.27 -11.86 7.64
N LYS A 222 -16.24 -12.75 6.65
CA LYS A 222 -16.65 -12.46 5.27
C LYS A 222 -17.55 -13.58 4.77
N MET A 223 -18.66 -13.21 4.14
CA MET A 223 -19.51 -14.13 3.38
C MET A 223 -19.58 -13.65 1.94
N LYS A 224 -19.28 -14.53 0.99
CA LYS A 224 -19.38 -14.28 -0.45
C LYS A 224 -20.46 -15.17 -1.04
N TYR A 225 -21.35 -14.58 -1.83
CA TYR A 225 -22.34 -15.30 -2.63
C TYR A 225 -22.17 -14.94 -4.11
N SER A 226 -22.09 -15.95 -4.98
CA SER A 226 -22.01 -15.80 -6.43
C SER A 226 -23.28 -16.33 -7.09
N PHE A 227 -23.88 -15.53 -7.97
CA PHE A 227 -25.08 -15.86 -8.76
C PHE A 227 -24.72 -16.24 -10.20
#